data_AF-A0A4R6QT06-F1
#
_entry.id   AF-A0A4R6QT06-F1
#
_cell.length_a   1.000
_cell.length_b   1.000
_cell.length_c   1.000
_cell.angle_alpha   90.00
_cell.angle_beta   90.00
_cell.angle_gamma   90.00
#
_symmetry.space_group_name_H-M   'P 1'
#
loop_
_entity.id
_entity.type
_entity.pdbx_description
1 polymer ?
#
loop_
_entity_poly.entity_id
_entity_poly.type
_entity_poly.pdbx_seq_one_letter_code
_entity_poly.pdbx_strand_id
1 'polypeptide(L)' 'MTASTIALAELAEKGADIDVLRQMVQFMAQRLMEIDVEGRCGAGYDEKSAERLNSRNGFRERTWETRAGGV' A
#
# COMPACT_ATOMS: atom_id res chain seq x y z
N MET A 1 -36.26 3.44 -14.75
CA MET A 1 -34.97 3.74 -15.40
C MET A 1 -34.29 5.00 -14.87
N THR A 2 -35.02 5.97 -14.32
CA THR A 2 -34.46 7.21 -13.75
C THR A 2 -33.93 7.07 -12.32
N ALA A 3 -34.56 6.25 -11.47
CA ALA A 3 -34.10 6.03 -10.10
C ALA A 3 -32.72 5.36 -10.01
N SER A 4 -32.47 4.38 -10.89
CA SER A 4 -31.18 3.67 -10.95
C SER A 4 -30.03 4.54 -11.47
N THR A 5 -30.31 5.51 -12.33
CA THR A 5 -29.31 6.46 -12.84
C THR A 5 -28.97 7.54 -11.81
N ILE A 6 -29.95 7.98 -11.00
CA ILE A 6 -29.72 8.90 -9.87
C ILE A 6 -28.89 8.22 -8.78
N ALA A 7 -29.22 6.98 -8.41
CA ALA A 7 -28.46 6.23 -7.40
C ALA A 7 -27.01 5.95 -7.83
N LEU A 8 -26.78 5.70 -9.13
CA LEU A 8 -25.43 5.53 -9.68
C LEU A 8 -24.64 6.84 -9.67
N ALA A 9 -25.30 7.98 -9.97
CA ALA A 9 -24.69 9.30 -9.91
C ALA A 9 -24.32 9.72 -8.48
N GLU A 10 -25.20 9.48 -7.50
CA GLU A 10 -24.90 9.69 -6.07
C GLU A 10 -23.73 8.82 -5.58
N LEU A 11 -23.66 7.57 -6.03
CA LEU A 11 -22.55 6.68 -5.69
C LEU A 11 -21.23 7.15 -6.31
N ALA A 12 -21.27 7.68 -7.53
CA ALA A 12 -20.11 8.27 -8.20
C ALA A 12 -19.69 9.61 -7.54
N GLU A 13 -20.63 10.44 -7.09
CA GLU A 13 -20.38 11.68 -6.36
C GLU A 13 -19.76 11.45 -4.98
N LYS A 14 -20.08 10.33 -4.33
CA LYS A 14 -19.45 9.93 -3.05
C LYS A 14 -17.97 9.58 -3.18
N GLY A 15 -17.46 9.40 -4.40
CA GLY A 15 -16.08 8.98 -4.65
C GLY A 15 -15.78 7.58 -4.11
N ALA A 16 -14.59 7.04 -4.41
CA ALA A 16 -14.10 5.93 -3.60
C ALA A 16 -13.94 6.43 -2.17
N ASP A 17 -14.47 5.68 -1.20
CA ASP A 17 -14.33 6.01 0.22
C ASP A 17 -12.86 6.35 0.49
N ILE A 18 -12.60 7.57 0.98
CA ILE A 18 -11.24 8.10 1.16
C ILE A 18 -10.42 7.19 2.07
N ASP A 19 -11.08 6.44 2.95
CA ASP A 19 -10.46 5.44 3.81
C ASP A 19 -9.97 4.22 3.01
N VAL A 20 -10.71 3.79 1.98
CA VAL A 20 -10.26 2.72 1.07
C VAL A 20 -9.05 3.18 0.26
N LEU A 21 -9.05 4.42 -0.25
CA LEU A 21 -7.88 4.96 -0.95
C LEU A 21 -6.66 5.06 -0.03
N ARG A 22 -6.86 5.47 1.21
CA ARG A 22 -5.83 5.53 2.25
C ARG A 22 -5.22 4.16 2.52
N GLN A 23 -6.07 3.14 2.71
CA GLN A 23 -5.64 1.75 2.92
C GLN A 23 -4.88 1.19 1.72
N MET A 24 -5.36 1.46 0.49
CA MET A 24 -4.66 1.02 -0.73
C MET A 24 -3.28 1.66 -0.85
N VAL A 25 -3.15 2.95 -0.57
CA VAL A 25 -1.86 3.66 -0.61
C VAL A 25 -0.92 3.09 0.45
N GLN A 26 -1.41 2.86 1.68
CA GLN A 26 -0.62 2.25 2.75
C GLN A 26 -0.12 0.85 2.36
N PHE A 27 -1.01 0.00 1.83
CA PHE A 27 -0.66 -1.34 1.38
C PHE A 27 0.39 -1.32 0.26
N MET A 28 0.18 -0.50 -0.77
CA MET A 28 1.11 -0.39 -1.89
C MET A 28 2.47 0.17 -1.46
N ALA A 29 2.50 1.14 -0.56
CA ALA A 29 3.73 1.69 0.01
C ALA A 29 4.53 0.60 0.75
N GLN A 30 3.88 -0.19 1.60
CA GLN A 30 4.52 -1.31 2.30
C GLN A 30 5.07 -2.34 1.31
N ARG A 31 4.28 -2.75 0.31
CA ARG A 31 4.69 -3.74 -0.68
C ARG A 31 5.89 -3.29 -1.50
N LEU A 32 5.93 -2.03 -1.92
CA LEU A 32 7.08 -1.48 -2.66
C LEU A 32 8.36 -1.47 -1.81
N MET A 33 8.25 -1.13 -0.53
CA MET A 33 9.39 -1.18 0.39
C MET A 33 9.90 -2.61 0.58
N GLU A 34 9.01 -3.60 0.70
CA GLU A 34 9.41 -5.01 0.80
C GLU A 34 10.20 -5.48 -0.43
N ILE A 35 9.75 -5.13 -1.64
CA ILE A 35 10.42 -5.49 -2.89
C ILE A 35 11.83 -4.89 -2.95
N ASP A 36 11.99 -3.62 -2.58
CA ASP A 36 13.30 -2.97 -2.53
C ASP A 36 14.22 -3.66 -1.50
N VAL A 37 13.68 -4.02 -0.32
CA VAL A 37 14.45 -4.72 0.71
C VAL A 37 14.87 -6.13 0.26
N GLU A 38 14.00 -6.88 -0.43
CA GLU A 38 14.36 -8.20 -1.00
C GLU A 38 15.53 -8.09 -1.97
N GLY A 39 15.48 -7.11 -2.89
CA GLY A 39 16.58 -6.83 -3.81
C GLY A 39 17.89 -6.46 -3.10
N ARG A 40 17.82 -5.66 -2.03
CA ARG A 40 19.00 -5.30 -1.22
C ARG A 40 19.55 -6.45 -0.37
N CYS A 41 18.68 -7.33 0.11
CA CYS A 41 19.10 -8.51 0.87
C CYS A 41 19.64 -9.63 -0.03
N GLY A 42 19.25 -9.66 -1.31
CA GLY A 42 19.56 -10.77 -2.23
C GLY A 42 18.79 -12.05 -1.90
N ALA A 43 17.73 -11.95 -1.10
CA ALA A 43 16.92 -13.07 -0.65
C ALA A 43 15.59 -12.58 -0.07
N GLY A 44 14.56 -13.42 -0.21
CA GLY A 44 13.24 -13.20 0.38
C GLY A 44 13.24 -13.17 1.91
N TYR A 45 12.07 -12.86 2.47
CA TYR A 45 11.84 -12.96 3.91
C TYR A 45 11.93 -14.41 4.36
N ASP A 46 12.71 -14.66 5.42
CA ASP A 46 13.00 -15.98 5.99
C ASP A 46 13.58 -17.03 5.01
N GLU A 47 14.03 -16.59 3.84
CA GLU A 47 14.60 -17.47 2.83
C GLU A 47 16.05 -17.81 3.15
N LYS A 48 16.40 -19.10 3.16
CA LYS A 48 17.79 -19.54 3.27
C LYS A 48 18.42 -19.52 1.88
N SER A 49 19.22 -18.50 1.60
CA SER A 49 19.97 -18.36 0.35
C SER A 49 21.45 -18.14 0.64
N ALA A 50 22.32 -18.79 -0.14
CA ALA A 50 23.76 -18.57 -0.13
C ALA A 50 24.15 -17.22 -0.76
N GLU A 51 23.26 -16.62 -1.54
CA GLU A 51 23.45 -15.33 -2.21
C GLU A 51 23.05 -14.13 -1.32
N ARG A 52 22.60 -14.39 -0.08
CA ARG A 52 22.17 -13.35 0.86
C ARG A 52 23.34 -12.40 1.19
N LEU A 53 23.15 -11.12 0.88
CA LEU A 53 24.15 -10.07 1.10
C LEU A 53 23.91 -9.25 2.38
N ASN A 54 22.65 -9.21 2.85
CA ASN A 54 22.27 -8.42 4.02
C ASN A 54 21.04 -9.02 4.74
N SER A 55 20.75 -8.52 5.94
CA SER A 55 19.65 -8.95 6.80
C SER A 55 18.72 -7.80 7.17
N ARG A 56 17.43 -8.10 7.35
CA ARG A 56 16.43 -7.12 7.78
C ARG A 56 16.63 -6.78 9.27
N ASN A 57 16.53 -5.50 9.63
CA ASN A 57 16.69 -5.00 11.00
C ASN A 57 15.38 -4.39 11.53
N GLY A 58 14.30 -5.18 11.48
CA GLY A 58 12.98 -4.76 11.91
C GLY A 58 12.38 -3.61 11.08
N PHE A 59 11.36 -2.97 11.65
CA PHE A 59 10.64 -1.86 11.04
C PHE A 59 10.69 -0.63 11.96
N ARG A 60 10.47 0.55 11.38
CA ARG A 60 10.28 1.81 12.11
C ARG A 60 9.01 2.48 11.61
N GLU A 61 8.23 3.01 12.54
CA GLU A 61 7.05 3.79 12.21
C GLU A 61 7.45 5.11 11.55
N ARG A 62 6.71 5.49 10.51
CA ARG A 62 6.87 6.76 9.82
C ARG A 62 5.56 7.12 9.13
N THR A 63 4.91 8.18 9.59
CA THR A 63 3.72 8.74 8.94
C THR A 63 4.08 9.43 7.63
N TRP A 64 3.32 9.17 6.57
CA TRP A 64 3.49 9.76 5.25
C TRP A 64 2.29 10.64 4.93
N GLU A 65 2.53 11.91 4.66
CA GLU A 65 1.49 12.82 4.18
C GLU A 65 1.26 12.59 2.69
N THR A 66 0.06 12.17 2.32
CA THR A 66 -0.35 11.92 0.93
C THR A 66 -1.59 12.73 0.58
N ARG A 67 -2.02 12.71 -0.69
CA ARG A 67 -3.28 13.36 -1.10
C ARG A 67 -4.53 12.70 -0.50
N ALA A 68 -4.43 11.44 -0.04
CA ALA A 68 -5.48 10.76 0.69
C ALA A 68 -5.44 11.03 2.21
N GLY A 69 -4.53 11.91 2.65
CA GLY A 69 -4.21 12.20 4.05
C GLY A 69 -2.98 11.46 4.56
N GLY A 70 -2.74 11.57 5.87
CA GLY A 70 -1.65 10.87 6.57
C GLY A 70 -1.86 9.35 6.60
N VAL A 71 -0.86 8.59 6.18
CA VAL A 71 -0.82 7.10 6.19
C VAL A 71 0.38 6.55 6.94
#